data_AF-A0A6I3F450-F1
#
_entry.id   AF-A0A6I3F450-F1
#
_cell.length_a   1.000
_cell.length_b   1.000
_cell.length_c   1.000
_cell.angle_alpha   90.00
_cell.angle_beta   90.00
_cell.angle_gamma   90.00
#
_symmetry.space_group_name_H-M   'P 1'
#
loop_
_entity.id
_entity.type
_entity.pdbx_description
1 polymer ?
#
loop_
_entity_poly.entity_id
_entity_poly.type
_entity_poly.pdbx_seq_one_letter_code
_entity_poly.pdbx_strand_id
1 'polypeptide(L)' 'MELEGTATVEQLIARYAHAIDDRRFDDAGRLFATDARLVVGRHTFDGRDAIVATMLAAAASSEPGKHICTNIDAEV' A
#
# COMPACT_ATOMS: atom_id res chain seq x y z
N MET A 1 24.04 -15.02 -5.13
CA MET A 1 23.51 -13.86 -5.89
C MET A 1 22.02 -13.83 -5.60
N GLU A 2 21.66 -13.29 -4.44
CA GLU A 2 20.28 -13.22 -3.90
C GLU A 2 20.00 -11.74 -3.56
N LEU A 3 20.10 -10.86 -4.54
CA LEU A 3 19.84 -9.42 -4.38
C LEU A 3 18.65 -8.93 -5.20
N GLU A 4 18.02 -9.81 -6.00
CA GLU A 4 16.93 -9.41 -6.90
C GLU A 4 15.57 -9.32 -6.16
N GLY A 5 15.35 -10.11 -5.10
CA GLY A 5 14.09 -10.14 -4.35
C GLY A 5 13.85 -8.87 -3.54
N THR A 6 14.76 -8.50 -2.64
CA THR A 6 14.59 -7.35 -1.73
C THR A 6 14.44 -6.02 -2.48
N ALA A 7 15.24 -5.80 -3.53
CA ALA A 7 15.16 -4.59 -4.35
C ALA A 7 13.79 -4.43 -5.04
N THR A 8 13.12 -5.54 -5.40
CA THR A 8 11.77 -5.47 -5.98
C THR A 8 10.70 -5.12 -4.94
N VAL A 9 10.87 -5.56 -3.69
CA VAL A 9 9.96 -5.25 -2.58
C VAL A 9 10.05 -3.78 -2.20
N GLU A 10 11.26 -3.23 -2.08
CA GLU A 10 11.48 -1.81 -1.80
C GLU A 10 10.83 -0.91 -2.86
N GLN A 11 11.00 -1.27 -4.14
CA GLN A 11 10.37 -0.55 -5.25
C GLN A 11 8.84 -0.63 -5.21
N LEU A 12 8.28 -1.78 -4.84
CA LEU A 12 6.84 -1.96 -4.68
C LEU A 12 6.30 -1.05 -3.57
N ILE A 13 6.98 -1.04 -2.41
CA ILE A 13 6.61 -0.19 -1.27
C ILE A 13 6.70 1.29 -1.64
N ALA A 14 7.76 1.71 -2.34
CA ALA A 14 7.91 3.09 -2.79
C ALA A 14 6.78 3.51 -3.76
N ARG A 15 6.38 2.64 -4.69
CA ARG A 15 5.25 2.91 -5.59
C ARG A 15 3.93 3.04 -4.84
N TYR A 16 3.70 2.16 -3.86
CA TYR A 16 2.52 2.23 -3.00
C TYR A 16 2.48 3.56 -2.23
N ALA A 17 3.57 3.91 -1.53
CA ALA A 17 3.71 5.14 -0.78
C ALA A 17 3.39 6.39 -1.63
N HIS A 18 4.03 6.50 -2.80
CA HIS A 18 3.79 7.63 -3.71
C HIS A 18 2.35 7.67 -4.25
N ALA A 19 1.75 6.52 -4.55
CA ALA A 19 0.37 6.50 -5.03
C ALA A 19 -0.62 6.98 -3.96
N ILE A 20 -0.41 6.60 -2.69
CA ILE A 20 -1.22 7.09 -1.57
C ILE A 20 -0.98 8.58 -1.32
N ASP A 21 0.28 9.01 -1.25
CA ASP A 21 0.66 10.40 -0.99
C ASP A 21 0.09 11.37 -2.02
N ASP A 22 0.06 10.95 -3.29
CA ASP A 22 -0.44 11.75 -4.40
C ASP A 22 -1.95 11.53 -4.66
N ARG A 23 -2.65 10.81 -3.77
CA ARG A 23 -4.08 10.48 -3.86
C ARG A 23 -4.50 9.76 -5.16
N ARG A 24 -3.57 9.00 -5.75
CA ARG A 24 -3.81 8.14 -6.92
C ARG A 24 -4.30 6.76 -6.48
N PHE A 25 -5.47 6.71 -5.85
CA PHE A 25 -5.96 5.49 -5.18
C PHE A 25 -6.26 4.34 -6.14
N ASP A 26 -6.65 4.62 -7.39
CA ASP A 26 -6.79 3.58 -8.41
C ASP A 26 -5.44 2.93 -8.75
N ASP A 27 -4.36 3.74 -8.81
CA ASP A 27 -3.01 3.23 -9.03
C ASP A 27 -2.52 2.41 -7.83
N ALA A 28 -2.80 2.88 -6.60
CA ALA A 28 -2.52 2.11 -5.39
C ALA A 28 -3.28 0.78 -5.37
N GLY A 29 -4.56 0.79 -5.77
CA GLY A 29 -5.42 -0.40 -5.85
C GLY A 29 -4.85 -1.48 -6.76
N ARG A 30 -4.20 -1.11 -7.87
CA ARG A 30 -3.57 -2.07 -8.79
C ARG A 30 -2.41 -2.86 -8.19
N LEU A 31 -1.83 -2.38 -7.08
CA LEU A 31 -0.76 -3.07 -6.36
C LEU A 31 -1.27 -4.20 -5.47
N PHE A 32 -2.57 -4.24 -5.16
CA PHE A 32 -3.19 -5.32 -4.39
C PHE A 32 -3.64 -6.46 -5.29
N ALA A 33 -3.48 -7.70 -4.82
CA ALA A 33 -4.18 -8.84 -5.41
C ALA A 33 -5.71 -8.63 -5.36
N THR A 34 -6.44 -9.25 -6.27
CA THR A 34 -7.91 -9.11 -6.34
C THR A 34 -8.61 -9.59 -5.07
N ASP A 35 -8.03 -10.61 -4.43
CA ASP A 35 -8.45 -11.24 -3.18
C ASP A 35 -7.60 -10.81 -1.97
N ALA A 36 -6.87 -9.70 -2.09
CA ALA A 36 -6.03 -9.20 -1.01
C ALA A 36 -6.85 -8.90 0.25
N ARG A 37 -6.23 -9.08 1.41
CA ARG A 37 -6.79 -8.71 2.71
C ARG A 37 -5.91 -7.66 3.37
N LEU A 38 -6.51 -6.52 3.72
CA LEU A 38 -5.87 -5.49 4.53
C LEU A 38 -6.41 -5.54 5.96
N VAL A 39 -5.52 -5.59 6.94
CA VAL A 39 -5.86 -5.55 8.37
C VAL A 39 -5.24 -4.30 8.99
N VAL A 40 -6.08 -3.42 9.55
CA VAL A 40 -5.65 -2.19 10.24
C VAL A 40 -6.28 -2.18 11.63
N GLY A 41 -5.48 -2.48 12.65
CA GLY A 41 -5.97 -2.65 14.02
C GLY A 41 -7.00 -3.78 14.11
N ARG A 42 -8.27 -3.43 14.40
CA ARG A 42 -9.40 -4.39 14.46
C ARG A 42 -10.22 -4.44 13.16
N HIS A 43 -9.89 -3.63 12.18
CA HIS A 43 -10.62 -3.57 10.92
C HIS A 43 -9.98 -4.50 9.90
N THR A 44 -10.82 -5.21 9.14
CA THR A 44 -10.41 -6.07 8.04
C THR A 44 -11.17 -5.64 6.79
N PHE A 45 -10.46 -5.55 5.67
CA PHE A 45 -11.00 -5.21 4.36
C PHE A 45 -10.60 -6.30 3.38
N ASP A 46 -11.60 -7.00 2.86
CA ASP A 46 -11.42 -8.13 1.95
C ASP A 46 -11.68 -7.71 0.50
N GLY A 47 -10.69 -7.98 -0.35
CA GLY A 47 -10.71 -7.64 -1.76
C GLY A 47 -10.21 -6.23 -2.05
N ARG A 48 -9.64 -6.07 -3.25
CA ARG A 48 -9.07 -4.81 -3.74
C ARG A 48 -10.04 -3.64 -3.61
N ASP A 49 -11.30 -3.82 -4.00
CA ASP A 49 -12.28 -2.74 -4.02
C ASP A 49 -12.59 -2.21 -2.61
N ALA A 50 -12.67 -3.11 -1.62
CA ALA A 50 -12.87 -2.72 -0.22
C ALA A 50 -11.66 -1.95 0.33
N ILE A 51 -10.45 -2.37 -0.06
CA ILE A 51 -9.20 -1.72 0.31
C ILE A 51 -9.13 -0.29 -0.27
N VAL A 52 -9.43 -0.12 -1.56
CA VAL A 52 -9.43 1.20 -2.22
C VAL A 52 -10.51 2.10 -1.60
N ALA A 53 -11.71 1.58 -1.35
CA ALA A 53 -12.79 2.33 -0.72
C ALA A 53 -12.39 2.86 0.66
N THR A 54 -11.70 2.06 1.48
CA THR A 54 -11.24 2.55 2.80
C THR A 54 -10.10 3.55 2.70
N MET A 55 -9.22 3.46 1.70
CA MET A 55 -8.16 4.46 1.48
C MET A 55 -8.75 5.81 1.09
N LEU A 56 -9.74 5.81 0.19
CA LEU A 56 -10.49 7.00 -0.20
C LEU A 56 -11.19 7.64 1.01
N ALA A 57 -11.86 6.82 1.83
CA ALA A 57 -12.54 7.30 3.04
C ALA A 57 -11.55 7.93 4.05
N ALA A 58 -10.41 7.27 4.29
CA ALA A 58 -9.38 7.78 5.19
C ALA A 58 -8.75 9.09 4.68
N ALA A 59 -8.50 9.20 3.38
CA ALA A 59 -7.93 10.41 2.78
C ALA A 59 -8.89 11.60 2.82
N ALA A 60 -10.20 11.37 2.79
CA ALA A 60 -11.20 12.43 2.92
C ALA A 60 -11.19 13.11 4.29
N SER A 61 -10.74 12.40 5.33
CA SER A 61 -10.65 12.90 6.71
C SER A 61 -9.21 13.22 7.16
N SER A 62 -8.24 13.21 6.25
CA SER A 62 -6.82 13.37 6.58
C SER A 62 -6.15 14.48 5.79
N GLU A 63 -5.25 15.20 6.44
CA GLU A 63 -4.34 16.14 5.78
C GLU A 63 -3.36 15.39 4.87
N PRO A 64 -2.91 15.99 3.75
CA PRO A 64 -1.85 15.42 2.92
C PRO A 64 -0.57 15.17 3.73
N GLY A 65 0.09 14.05 3.46
CA GLY A 65 1.33 13.64 4.11
C GLY A 65 2.32 13.00 3.14
N LYS A 66 3.49 12.62 3.67
CA LYS A 66 4.47 11.79 2.96
C LYS A 66 4.78 10.54 3.78
N HIS A 67 4.66 9.38 3.14
CA HIS A 67 5.03 8.12 3.76
C HIS A 67 6.56 7.99 3.84
N ILE A 68 7.06 7.73 5.04
CA ILE A 68 8.46 7.35 5.28
C ILE A 68 8.46 5.85 5.54
N CYS A 69 9.01 5.09 4.60
CA CYS A 69 9.14 3.63 4.70
C CYS A 69 10.61 3.29 5.01
N THR A 70 10.88 2.76 6.20
CA THR A 70 12.22 2.38 6.66
C THR A 70 12.19 0.99 7.26
N ASN A 71 13.37 0.41 7.51
CA ASN A 71 13.55 -0.89 8.14
C ASN A 71 12.80 -2.01 7.38
N ILE A 72 12.88 -1.96 6.05
CA ILE A 72 12.27 -2.98 5.19
C ILE A 72 13.10 -4.25 5.34
N ASP A 73 12.48 -5.27 5.92
CA ASP A 73 13.03 -6.61 6.03
C ASP A 73 12.10 -7.55 5.26
N ALA A 74 12.60 -8.09 4.16
CA ALA A 74 11.84 -8.94 3.26
C ALA A 74 12.50 -10.32 3.23
N GLU A 75 11.85 -11.28 3.86
CA GLU A 75 12.18 -12.70 3.71
C GLU A 75 11.60 -13.17 2.37
N VAL A 76 12.47 -13.37 1.38
CA VAL A 76 12.12 -13.83 0.02
C VAL A 76 12.56 -15.28 -0.19
#